data_AF-A0A9P0F8M8-F1
#
_entry.id   AF-A0A9P0F8M8-F1
#
_cell.length_a   1.000
_cell.length_b   1.000
_cell.length_c   1.000
_cell.angle_alpha   90.00
_cell.angle_beta   90.00
_cell.angle_gamma   90.00
#
_symmetry.space_group_name_H-M   'P 1'
#
loop_
_entity.id
_entity.type
_entity.pdbx_description
1 polymer ?
#
loop_
_entity_poly.entity_id
_entity_poly.type
_entity_poly.pdbx_seq_one_letter_code
_entity_poly.pdbx_strand_id
1 'polypeptide(L)'
;MAFQVYCQILRRSVMTPSALSKLSVPVTCSAIVFAASESEKKDSKTLIKPSELPFYDPVKEVKSSEPQKNDEEPSVVLEYIGIARREVWKLKESFSELTGEAYSTVGDVRKQVDEGIDYLRKEEHFPEQIAFITIGGITGLLLAFRKGFFKKLLYMASFAAGSAAIVYPDQASFYWETGKEHSGRTGTILYEFLNGLTRDYAGFDLPTLSDFSFSPMKNDSETAKDPPAK
;
A
#
# COMPACT_ATOMS: atom_id res chain seq x y z
N MET A 1 6.56 32.68 -30.36
CA MET A 1 6.49 31.53 -31.27
C MET A 1 6.96 30.21 -30.65
N ALA A 2 8.11 30.15 -29.95
CA ALA A 2 8.60 28.91 -29.32
C ALA A 2 7.67 28.35 -28.21
N PHE A 3 7.04 29.23 -27.42
CA PHE A 3 6.10 28.82 -26.36
C PHE A 3 4.81 28.19 -26.90
N GLN A 4 4.35 28.65 -28.06
CA GLN A 4 3.15 28.12 -28.72
C GLN A 4 3.41 26.75 -29.37
N VAL A 5 4.64 26.53 -29.85
CA VAL A 5 5.12 25.23 -30.34
C VAL A 5 5.29 24.24 -29.19
N TYR A 6 5.82 24.68 -28.04
CA TYR A 6 5.94 23.86 -26.83
C TYR A 6 4.57 23.42 -26.29
N CYS A 7 3.58 24.33 -26.26
CA CYS A 7 2.21 23.98 -25.90
C CYS A 7 1.53 23.07 -26.94
N GLN A 8 1.82 23.20 -28.24
CA GLN A 8 1.30 22.28 -29.26
C GLN A 8 1.91 20.88 -29.16
N ILE A 9 3.20 20.77 -28.84
CA ILE A 9 3.89 19.48 -28.63
C ILE A 9 3.35 18.79 -27.38
N LEU A 10 3.17 19.52 -26.27
CA LEU A 10 2.56 18.98 -25.06
C LEU A 10 1.11 18.53 -25.29
N ARG A 11 0.33 19.26 -26.11
CA ARG A 11 -1.05 18.89 -26.45
C ARG A 11 -1.15 17.71 -27.42
N ARG A 12 -0.14 17.49 -28.28
CA ARG A 12 -0.02 16.29 -29.13
C ARG A 12 0.52 15.07 -28.37
N SER A 13 1.30 15.29 -27.30
CA SER A 13 1.82 14.22 -26.43
C SER A 13 0.81 13.73 -25.38
N VAL A 14 -0.37 14.39 -25.27
CA VAL A 14 -1.58 13.79 -24.70
C VAL A 14 -2.11 12.76 -25.69
N MET A 15 -1.30 11.73 -25.88
CA MET A 15 -1.63 10.46 -26.48
C MET A 15 -2.82 9.92 -25.71
N THR A 16 -3.92 9.75 -26.44
CA THR A 16 -5.19 9.19 -25.97
C THR A 16 -4.93 8.01 -25.02
N PRO A 17 -5.54 7.97 -23.82
CA PRO A 17 -5.33 6.87 -22.87
C PRO A 17 -5.91 5.52 -23.33
N SER A 18 -6.48 5.44 -24.54
CA SER A 18 -7.13 4.25 -25.10
C SER A 18 -6.19 3.28 -25.83
N ALA A 19 -4.92 3.63 -26.09
CA ALA A 19 -3.99 2.77 -26.84
C ALA A 19 -2.88 2.11 -25.97
N LEU A 20 -2.71 2.53 -24.72
CA LEU A 20 -1.81 1.90 -23.73
C LEU A 20 -2.55 1.06 -22.68
N SER A 21 -3.81 0.70 -22.94
CA SER A 21 -4.58 -0.25 -22.14
C SER A 21 -4.40 -1.71 -22.58
N LYS A 22 -3.63 -1.98 -23.65
CA LYS A 22 -3.34 -3.35 -24.11
C LYS A 22 -2.02 -3.93 -23.61
N LEU A 23 -1.30 -3.22 -22.75
CA LEU A 23 -0.12 -3.74 -22.05
C LEU A 23 -0.20 -3.43 -20.55
N SER A 24 -1.29 -3.85 -19.93
CA SER A 24 -1.42 -3.91 -18.48
C SER A 24 -2.46 -4.98 -18.21
N VAL A 25 -2.01 -6.12 -17.69
CA VAL A 25 -2.82 -7.24 -17.26
C VAL A 25 -3.94 -6.70 -16.36
N PRO A 26 -5.22 -6.72 -16.80
CA PRO A 26 -6.32 -6.39 -15.92
C PRO A 26 -6.59 -7.63 -15.07
N VAL A 27 -6.28 -7.53 -13.78
CA VAL A 27 -6.82 -8.43 -12.75
C VAL A 27 -8.30 -8.09 -12.61
N THR A 28 -9.13 -8.64 -13.49
CA THR A 28 -10.60 -8.60 -13.38
C THR A 28 -11.15 -9.96 -13.76
N CYS A 29 -11.79 -10.60 -12.78
CA CYS A 29 -12.49 -11.88 -12.88
C CYS A 29 -13.42 -11.93 -14.11
N SER A 30 -13.15 -12.82 -15.07
CA SER A 30 -14.13 -13.26 -16.06
C SER A 30 -14.48 -14.71 -15.80
N ALA A 31 -15.70 -14.95 -15.30
CA ALA A 31 -16.26 -16.29 -15.21
C ALA A 31 -16.54 -16.81 -16.62
N ILE A 32 -15.84 -17.86 -17.02
CA ILE A 32 -16.16 -18.64 -18.22
C ILE A 32 -16.98 -19.84 -17.74
N VAL A 33 -18.28 -19.80 -18.04
CA VAL A 33 -19.18 -20.93 -17.89
C VAL A 33 -18.93 -21.88 -19.05
N PHE A 34 -18.52 -23.11 -18.77
CA PHE A 34 -18.55 -24.19 -19.76
C PHE A 34 -19.29 -25.40 -19.17
N ALA A 35 -20.27 -25.86 -19.95
CA ALA A 35 -21.23 -26.88 -19.61
C ALA A 35 -20.79 -28.29 -20.04
N ALA A 36 -21.43 -29.28 -19.40
CA ALA A 36 -21.50 -30.71 -19.73
C ALA A 36 -20.23 -31.53 -19.42
N SER A 37 -20.29 -32.77 -18.92
CA SER A 37 -21.36 -33.77 -18.96
C SER A 37 -21.32 -34.69 -17.74
N GLU A 38 -22.51 -35.14 -17.33
CA GLU A 38 -22.77 -36.17 -16.33
C GLU A 38 -22.37 -37.58 -16.80
N SER A 39 -21.83 -38.40 -15.90
CA SER A 39 -21.92 -39.86 -16.00
C SER A 39 -21.99 -40.52 -14.61
N GLU A 40 -23.18 -41.02 -14.29
CA GLU A 40 -23.44 -41.93 -13.18
C GLU A 40 -22.75 -43.30 -13.37
N LYS A 41 -22.42 -43.98 -12.26
CA LYS A 41 -22.91 -45.33 -11.85
C LYS A 41 -22.11 -45.83 -10.64
N LYS A 42 -22.70 -45.88 -9.43
CA LYS A 42 -23.52 -46.95 -8.82
C LYS A 42 -22.76 -48.24 -8.48
N ASP A 43 -22.34 -48.26 -7.21
CA ASP A 43 -22.59 -49.27 -6.16
C ASP A 43 -22.60 -50.78 -6.49
N SER A 44 -21.79 -51.53 -5.74
CA SER A 44 -22.28 -52.73 -5.04
C SER A 44 -21.47 -52.96 -3.76
N LYS A 45 -22.09 -52.68 -2.61
CA LYS A 45 -21.52 -52.81 -1.26
C LYS A 45 -21.42 -54.28 -0.84
N THR A 46 -20.21 -54.79 -0.65
CA THR A 46 -19.95 -55.96 0.18
C THR A 46 -19.91 -55.49 1.63
N LEU A 47 -20.72 -56.10 2.51
CA LEU A 47 -20.75 -55.78 3.95
C LEU A 47 -19.40 -56.18 4.59
N ILE A 48 -18.57 -55.18 4.86
CA ILE A 48 -17.30 -55.33 5.56
C ILE A 48 -17.59 -55.51 7.05
N LYS A 49 -17.00 -56.53 7.67
CA LYS A 49 -17.12 -56.77 9.12
C LYS A 49 -16.43 -55.61 9.87
N PRO A 50 -16.94 -55.12 11.02
CA PRO A 50 -16.36 -53.95 11.70
C PRO A 50 -14.86 -54.08 12.04
N SER A 51 -14.38 -55.30 12.21
CA SER A 51 -12.97 -55.64 12.48
C SER A 51 -12.07 -55.66 11.22
N GLU A 52 -12.62 -55.53 10.02
CA GLU A 52 -11.87 -55.43 8.75
C GLU A 52 -11.74 -53.96 8.28
N LEU A 53 -12.09 -53.00 9.14
CA LEU A 53 -11.87 -51.58 8.86
C LEU A 53 -10.41 -51.21 9.18
N PRO A 54 -9.69 -50.50 8.29
CA PRO A 54 -8.25 -50.22 8.42
C PRO A 54 -7.83 -49.36 9.63
N PHE A 55 -8.77 -49.00 10.52
CA PHE A 55 -8.47 -48.41 11.83
C PHE A 55 -8.09 -49.44 12.90
N TYR A 56 -8.44 -50.72 12.73
CA TYR A 56 -8.26 -51.77 13.75
C TYR A 56 -7.03 -52.67 13.52
N ASP A 57 -6.27 -52.47 12.45
CA ASP A 57 -4.97 -53.13 12.30
C ASP A 57 -4.03 -52.63 13.40
N PRO A 58 -3.36 -53.54 14.16
CA PRO A 58 -2.40 -53.13 15.16
C PRO A 58 -1.29 -52.33 14.48
N VAL A 59 -1.18 -51.06 14.89
CA VAL A 59 -0.33 -49.98 14.36
C VAL A 59 0.96 -50.53 13.75
N LYS A 60 0.95 -50.72 12.42
CA LYS A 60 2.20 -50.73 11.66
C LYS A 60 2.72 -49.32 11.73
N GLU A 61 3.92 -49.19 12.31
CA GLU A 61 4.65 -47.93 12.46
C GLU A 61 4.42 -47.05 11.23
N VAL A 62 3.84 -45.89 11.49
CA VAL A 62 3.50 -44.89 10.49
C VAL A 62 4.77 -44.52 9.75
N LYS A 63 5.02 -45.17 8.61
CA LYS A 63 5.83 -44.57 7.56
C LYS A 63 5.05 -43.34 7.17
N SER A 64 5.52 -42.19 7.66
CA SER A 64 5.07 -40.85 7.30
C SER A 64 4.62 -40.88 5.86
N SER A 65 3.31 -40.86 5.65
CA SER A 65 2.75 -40.70 4.31
C SER A 65 3.27 -39.37 3.80
N GLU A 66 4.25 -39.42 2.90
CA GLU A 66 4.53 -38.29 2.03
C GLU A 66 3.19 -37.80 1.49
N PRO A 67 2.95 -36.48 1.49
CA PRO A 67 1.70 -35.94 1.01
C PRO A 67 1.47 -36.49 -0.39
N GLN A 68 0.37 -37.23 -0.57
CA GLN A 68 -0.07 -37.66 -1.89
C GLN A 68 -0.11 -36.41 -2.74
N LYS A 69 0.85 -36.31 -3.64
CA LYS A 69 0.88 -35.32 -4.70
C LYS A 69 -0.23 -35.77 -5.64
N ASN A 70 -1.44 -35.30 -5.40
CA ASN A 70 -2.51 -35.45 -6.38
C ASN A 70 -1.98 -34.77 -7.63
N ASP A 71 -1.66 -35.57 -8.66
CA ASP A 71 -1.39 -35.13 -10.03
C ASP A 71 -2.69 -34.61 -10.68
N GLU A 72 -3.48 -33.84 -9.93
CA GLU A 72 -4.53 -33.00 -10.48
C GLU A 72 -3.82 -31.84 -11.16
N GLU A 73 -3.93 -31.76 -12.50
CA GLU A 73 -3.45 -30.61 -13.25
C GLU A 73 -3.98 -29.34 -12.55
N PRO A 74 -3.08 -28.41 -12.16
CA PRO A 74 -3.47 -27.30 -11.33
C PRO A 74 -4.52 -26.49 -12.08
N SER A 75 -5.70 -26.32 -11.47
CA SER A 75 -6.70 -25.40 -12.01
C SER A 75 -6.04 -24.05 -12.30
N VAL A 76 -6.46 -23.39 -13.38
CA VAL A 76 -5.89 -22.11 -13.86
C VAL A 76 -5.71 -21.08 -12.72
N VAL A 77 -6.60 -21.10 -11.72
CA VAL A 77 -6.54 -20.23 -10.53
C VAL A 77 -5.33 -20.54 -9.64
N LEU A 78 -5.01 -21.81 -9.40
CA LEU A 78 -3.85 -22.23 -8.61
C LEU A 78 -2.53 -21.86 -9.30
N GLU A 79 -2.51 -21.86 -10.64
CA GLU A 79 -1.34 -21.42 -11.41
C GLU A 79 -1.10 -19.91 -11.23
N TYR A 80 -2.13 -19.07 -11.34
CA TYR A 80 -2.00 -17.62 -11.11
C TYR A 80 -1.53 -17.28 -9.69
N ILE A 81 -2.10 -17.94 -8.68
CA ILE A 81 -1.67 -17.75 -7.28
C ILE A 81 -0.21 -18.22 -7.11
N GLY A 82 0.17 -19.30 -7.79
CA GLY A 82 1.54 -19.80 -7.82
C GLY A 82 2.53 -18.81 -8.46
N ILE A 83 2.17 -18.20 -9.58
CA ILE A 83 2.98 -17.19 -10.27
C ILE A 83 3.14 -15.95 -9.39
N ALA A 84 2.04 -15.39 -8.87
CA ALA A 84 2.08 -14.22 -8.00
C ALA A 84 2.95 -14.47 -6.76
N ARG A 85 2.83 -15.64 -6.13
CA ARG A 85 3.66 -16.00 -4.97
C ARG A 85 5.15 -16.08 -5.36
N ARG A 86 5.48 -16.69 -6.50
CA ARG A 86 6.86 -16.80 -6.98
C ARG A 86 7.46 -15.43 -7.32
N GLU A 87 6.70 -14.54 -7.93
CA GLU A 87 7.14 -13.18 -8.25
C GLU A 87 7.41 -12.38 -6.98
N VAL A 88 6.52 -12.44 -6.00
CA VAL A 88 6.73 -11.82 -4.69
C VAL A 88 7.95 -12.40 -3.99
N TRP A 89 8.16 -13.72 -4.06
CA TRP A 89 9.35 -14.36 -3.47
C TRP A 89 10.65 -13.91 -4.14
N LYS A 90 10.68 -13.84 -5.48
CA LYS A 90 11.83 -13.35 -6.24
C LYS A 90 12.15 -11.89 -5.91
N LEU A 91 11.12 -11.04 -5.87
CA LEU A 91 11.26 -9.64 -5.46
C LEU A 91 11.82 -9.54 -4.04
N LYS A 92 11.30 -10.35 -3.11
CA LYS A 92 11.80 -10.38 -1.73
C LYS A 92 13.25 -10.83 -1.67
N GLU A 93 13.63 -11.86 -2.42
CA GLU A 93 15.02 -12.37 -2.46
C GLU A 93 15.97 -11.30 -2.99
N SER A 94 15.66 -10.71 -4.15
CA SER A 94 16.45 -9.61 -4.72
C SER A 94 16.54 -8.41 -3.78
N PHE A 95 15.47 -8.10 -3.04
CA PHE A 95 15.49 -7.02 -2.07
C PHE A 95 16.32 -7.39 -0.83
N SER A 96 16.24 -8.64 -0.37
CA SER A 96 17.00 -9.10 0.80
C SER A 96 18.51 -9.09 0.55
N GLU A 97 18.93 -9.44 -0.67
CA GLU A 97 20.32 -9.41 -1.09
C GLU A 97 20.88 -7.98 -1.11
N LEU A 98 20.12 -7.04 -1.70
CA LEU A 98 20.46 -5.62 -1.69
C LEU A 98 20.48 -5.02 -0.27
N THR A 99 19.56 -5.44 0.61
CA THR A 99 19.55 -4.96 2.00
C THR A 99 20.74 -5.43 2.82
N GLY A 100 21.31 -6.60 2.51
CA GLY A 100 22.50 -7.13 3.19
C GLY A 100 23.74 -6.28 2.95
N GLU A 101 23.95 -5.84 1.71
CA GLU A 101 25.04 -4.92 1.34
C GLU A 101 24.73 -3.46 1.74
N ALA A 102 23.46 -3.08 1.75
CA ALA A 102 23.06 -1.75 2.18
C ALA A 102 23.32 -1.53 3.68
N TYR A 103 23.18 -2.56 4.53
CA TYR A 103 23.24 -2.37 5.98
C TYR A 103 24.59 -1.81 6.47
N SER A 104 25.70 -2.16 5.80
CA SER A 104 27.02 -1.62 6.11
C SER A 104 27.21 -0.18 5.59
N THR A 105 26.56 0.18 4.49
CA THR A 105 26.65 1.51 3.86
C THR A 105 25.62 2.51 4.41
N VAL A 106 24.56 2.04 5.07
CA VAL A 106 23.51 2.88 5.67
C VAL A 106 24.09 3.91 6.65
N GLY A 107 25.13 3.53 7.42
CA GLY A 107 25.76 4.45 8.36
C GLY A 107 26.41 5.66 7.68
N ASP A 108 27.09 5.43 6.55
CA ASP A 108 27.76 6.49 5.80
C ASP A 108 26.79 7.31 4.97
N VAL A 109 25.78 6.67 4.39
CA VAL A 109 24.71 7.35 3.64
C VAL A 109 23.90 8.26 4.57
N ARG A 110 23.59 7.82 5.79
CA ARG A 110 22.90 8.66 6.77
C ARG A 110 23.66 9.94 7.06
N LYS A 111 24.96 9.85 7.34
CA LYS A 111 25.81 11.03 7.59
C LYS A 111 25.81 11.99 6.40
N GLN A 112 25.96 11.46 5.18
CA GLN A 112 25.93 12.28 3.96
C GLN A 112 24.58 12.97 3.74
N VAL A 113 23.47 12.27 4.04
CA VAL A 113 22.12 12.83 3.95
C VAL A 113 21.90 13.88 5.04
N ASP A 114 22.35 13.63 6.27
CA ASP A 114 22.26 14.58 7.38
C ASP A 114 23.03 15.87 7.06
N GLU A 115 24.26 15.76 6.53
CA GLU A 115 25.05 16.90 6.05
C GLU A 115 24.33 17.68 4.93
N GLY A 116 23.69 16.98 4.00
CA GLY A 116 22.90 17.58 2.93
C GLY A 116 21.65 18.31 3.44
N ILE A 117 20.93 17.69 4.39
CA ILE A 117 19.75 18.29 5.03
C ILE A 117 20.15 19.52 5.86
N ASP A 118 21.26 19.44 6.59
CA ASP A 118 21.78 20.56 7.36
C ASP A 118 22.24 21.71 6.45
N TYR A 119 22.75 21.40 5.26
CA TYR A 119 23.05 22.41 4.24
C TYR A 119 21.77 23.10 3.73
N LEU A 120 20.72 22.33 3.42
CA LEU A 120 19.40 22.85 3.01
C LEU A 120 18.73 23.72 4.09
N ARG A 121 19.04 23.49 5.38
CA ARG A 121 18.44 24.23 6.51
C ARG A 121 19.14 25.56 6.80
N LYS A 122 20.34 25.81 6.27
CA LYS A 122 21.05 27.08 6.51
C LYS A 122 20.26 28.27 5.95
N GLU A 123 20.22 29.33 6.76
CA GLU A 123 19.29 30.46 6.70
C GLU A 123 19.35 31.30 5.40
N GLU A 124 20.39 31.15 4.58
CA GLU A 124 20.60 31.93 3.37
C GLU A 124 20.11 31.28 2.06
N HIS A 125 19.64 30.03 2.09
CA HIS A 125 19.34 29.26 0.87
C HIS A 125 17.85 28.86 0.70
N PHE A 126 16.94 29.82 0.89
CA PHE A 126 15.53 29.71 0.47
C PHE A 126 15.29 29.09 -0.93
N PRO A 127 16.08 29.39 -1.99
CA PRO A 127 15.85 28.77 -3.31
C PRO A 127 16.01 27.25 -3.32
N GLU A 128 16.92 26.69 -2.52
CA GLU A 128 17.18 25.25 -2.48
C GLU A 128 16.06 24.50 -1.75
N GLN A 129 15.52 25.09 -0.69
CA GLN A 129 14.37 24.57 0.04
C GLN A 129 13.13 24.45 -0.85
N ILE A 130 12.85 25.49 -1.63
CA ILE A 130 11.73 25.49 -2.59
C ILE A 130 11.96 24.45 -3.68
N ALA A 131 13.19 24.31 -4.17
CA ALA A 131 13.54 23.30 -5.17
C ALA A 131 13.28 21.88 -4.64
N PHE A 132 13.75 21.57 -3.42
CA PHE A 132 13.55 20.27 -2.79
C PHE A 132 12.06 19.94 -2.62
N ILE A 133 11.26 20.90 -2.12
CA ILE A 133 9.81 20.71 -1.95
C ILE A 133 9.13 20.46 -3.30
N THR A 134 9.51 21.23 -4.32
CA THR A 134 8.97 21.11 -5.67
C THR A 134 9.30 19.76 -6.28
N ILE A 135 10.52 19.26 -6.11
CA ILE A 135 10.92 17.91 -6.56
C ILE A 135 10.08 16.85 -5.87
N GLY A 136 9.82 16.99 -4.56
CA GLY A 136 8.90 16.12 -3.83
C GLY A 136 7.50 16.12 -4.46
N GLY A 137 6.92 17.31 -4.69
CA GLY A 137 5.61 17.45 -5.33
C GLY A 137 5.54 16.87 -6.74
N ILE A 138 6.53 17.14 -7.59
CA ILE A 138 6.62 16.60 -8.97
C ILE A 138 6.72 15.07 -8.93
N THR A 139 7.49 14.52 -7.98
CA THR A 139 7.62 13.07 -7.79
C THR A 139 6.28 12.44 -7.41
N GLY A 140 5.54 13.05 -6.49
CA GLY A 140 4.18 12.61 -6.14
C GLY A 140 3.22 12.68 -7.33
N LEU A 141 3.33 13.72 -8.16
CA LEU A 141 2.51 13.88 -9.36
C LEU A 141 2.83 12.84 -10.45
N LEU A 142 4.12 12.52 -10.63
CA LEU A 142 4.58 11.48 -11.56
C LEU A 142 4.02 10.12 -11.16
N LEU A 143 4.07 9.78 -9.86
CA LEU A 143 3.52 8.54 -9.32
C LEU A 143 1.99 8.46 -9.49
N ALA A 144 1.31 9.60 -9.50
CA ALA A 144 -0.14 9.67 -9.67
C ALA A 144 -0.61 9.91 -11.12
N PHE A 145 0.28 9.92 -12.11
CA PHE A 145 -0.05 10.30 -13.49
C PHE A 145 -1.22 9.51 -14.10
N ARG A 146 -1.35 8.22 -13.78
CA ARG A 146 -2.44 7.32 -14.24
C ARG A 146 -3.72 7.37 -13.41
N LYS A 147 -3.72 8.08 -12.27
CA LYS A 147 -4.88 8.18 -11.37
C LYS A 147 -5.77 9.39 -11.74
N GLY A 148 -6.98 9.45 -11.17
CA GLY A 148 -7.90 10.57 -11.36
C GLY A 148 -7.39 11.88 -10.76
N PHE A 149 -7.98 13.02 -11.14
CA PHE A 149 -7.52 14.37 -10.75
C PHE A 149 -7.37 14.56 -9.23
N PHE A 150 -8.35 14.14 -8.43
CA PHE A 150 -8.27 14.23 -6.97
C PHE A 150 -7.12 13.42 -6.37
N LYS A 151 -6.91 12.20 -6.88
CA LYS A 151 -5.79 11.35 -6.46
C LYS A 151 -4.45 11.97 -6.84
N LYS A 152 -4.35 12.68 -7.98
CA LYS A 152 -3.14 13.42 -8.34
C LYS A 152 -2.81 14.51 -7.32
N LEU A 153 -3.81 15.27 -6.90
CA LEU A 153 -3.64 16.32 -5.89
C LEU A 153 -3.21 15.75 -4.55
N LEU A 154 -3.85 14.67 -4.07
CA LEU A 154 -3.48 14.05 -2.80
C LEU A 154 -2.04 13.52 -2.80
N TYR A 155 -1.62 12.84 -3.86
CA TYR A 155 -0.25 12.31 -3.96
C TYR A 155 0.79 13.43 -4.09
N MET A 156 0.49 14.47 -4.87
CA MET A 156 1.38 15.63 -4.96
C MET A 156 1.49 16.32 -3.59
N ALA A 157 0.36 16.55 -2.92
CA ALA A 157 0.31 17.19 -1.61
C ALA A 157 1.01 16.36 -0.53
N SER A 158 0.83 15.03 -0.49
CA SER A 158 1.47 14.18 0.52
C SER A 158 2.99 14.18 0.37
N PHE A 159 3.49 14.10 -0.87
CA PHE A 159 4.93 14.13 -1.11
C PHE A 159 5.53 15.51 -0.85
N ALA A 160 4.85 16.58 -1.26
CA ALA A 160 5.28 17.95 -0.97
C ALA A 160 5.24 18.26 0.55
N ALA A 161 4.23 17.76 1.27
CA ALA A 161 4.16 17.89 2.71
C ALA A 161 5.27 17.09 3.41
N GLY A 162 5.55 15.86 2.93
CA GLY A 162 6.65 15.05 3.45
C GLY A 162 8.01 15.70 3.25
N SER A 163 8.28 16.26 2.07
CA SER A 163 9.53 17.00 1.83
C SER A 163 9.61 18.29 2.65
N ALA A 164 8.50 19.02 2.80
CA ALA A 164 8.45 20.21 3.64
C ALA A 164 8.68 19.90 5.13
N ALA A 165 8.16 18.78 5.65
CA ALA A 165 8.36 18.37 7.03
C ALA A 165 9.84 18.06 7.35
N ILE A 166 10.60 17.55 6.38
CA ILE A 166 12.04 17.29 6.53
C ILE A 166 12.83 18.62 6.57
N VAL A 167 12.46 19.58 5.71
CA VAL A 167 13.14 20.87 5.61
C VAL A 167 12.81 21.78 6.80
N TYR A 168 11.54 21.82 7.23
CA TYR A 168 11.03 22.70 8.29
C TYR A 168 10.49 21.94 9.50
N PRO A 169 11.34 21.26 10.29
CA PRO A 169 10.90 20.44 11.42
C PRO A 169 10.24 21.26 12.53
N ASP A 170 10.75 22.46 12.83
CA ASP A 170 10.24 23.30 13.92
C ASP A 170 8.86 23.89 13.62
N GLN A 171 8.63 24.22 12.34
CA GLN A 171 7.30 24.67 11.90
C GLN A 171 6.33 23.48 11.90
N ALA A 172 6.77 22.31 11.44
CA ALA A 172 5.93 21.11 11.42
C ALA A 172 5.47 20.69 12.83
N SER A 173 6.35 20.75 13.84
CA SER A 173 5.97 20.46 15.23
C SER A 173 4.99 21.49 15.79
N PHE A 174 5.24 22.78 15.57
CA PHE A 174 4.35 23.86 16.02
C PHE A 174 2.94 23.75 15.41
N TYR A 175 2.84 23.50 14.11
CA TYR A 175 1.53 23.32 13.44
C TYR A 175 0.85 22.03 13.87
N TRP A 176 1.60 20.96 14.14
CA TRP A 176 1.04 19.72 14.67
C TRP A 176 0.40 19.92 16.05
N GLU A 177 1.09 20.62 16.95
CA GLU A 177 0.59 20.93 18.28
C GLU A 177 -0.66 21.83 18.22
N THR A 178 -0.58 22.91 17.45
CA THR A 178 -1.70 23.85 17.27
C THR A 178 -2.92 23.17 16.63
N GLY A 179 -2.68 22.29 15.66
CA GLY A 179 -3.72 21.52 14.97
C GLY A 179 -4.42 20.55 15.90
N LYS A 180 -3.68 19.91 16.81
CA LYS A 180 -4.24 18.99 17.80
C LYS A 180 -5.23 19.70 18.72
N GLU A 181 -4.90 20.90 19.19
CA GLU A 181 -5.77 21.70 20.06
C GLU A 181 -7.10 22.08 19.38
N HIS A 182 -7.09 22.38 18.09
CA HIS A 182 -8.26 22.86 17.34
C HIS A 182 -9.04 21.77 16.59
N SER A 183 -8.54 20.54 16.58
CA SER A 183 -9.12 19.42 15.82
C SER A 183 -10.50 18.99 16.30
N GLY A 184 -10.70 18.90 17.62
CA GLY A 184 -11.93 18.39 18.22
C GLY A 184 -13.15 19.21 17.84
N ARG A 185 -13.10 20.55 18.00
CA ARG A 185 -14.21 21.45 17.68
C ARG A 185 -14.53 21.48 16.18
N THR A 186 -13.48 21.54 15.36
CA THR A 186 -13.63 21.57 13.90
C THR A 186 -14.23 20.26 13.37
N GLY A 187 -13.83 19.13 13.95
CA GLY A 187 -14.39 17.81 13.63
C GLY A 187 -15.88 17.72 13.95
N THR A 188 -16.30 18.21 15.11
CA THR A 188 -17.74 18.25 15.48
C THR A 188 -18.54 19.10 14.50
N ILE A 189 -18.09 20.31 14.15
CA ILE A 189 -18.81 21.20 13.22
C ILE A 189 -18.93 20.56 11.83
N LEU A 190 -17.84 19.95 11.33
CA LEU A 190 -17.84 19.29 10.03
C LEU A 190 -18.78 18.09 10.01
N TYR A 191 -18.81 17.33 11.10
CA TYR A 191 -19.72 16.20 11.24
C TYR A 191 -21.18 16.65 11.30
N GLU A 192 -21.50 17.69 12.07
CA GLU A 192 -22.83 18.29 12.13
C GLU A 192 -23.29 18.74 10.73
N PHE A 193 -22.38 19.34 9.96
CA PHE A 193 -22.63 19.77 8.59
C PHE A 193 -22.86 18.60 7.62
N LEU A 194 -22.03 17.56 7.68
CA LEU A 194 -22.20 16.33 6.91
C LEU A 194 -23.51 15.64 7.24
N ASN A 195 -23.90 15.61 8.51
CA ASN A 195 -25.18 15.09 8.95
C ASN A 195 -26.33 15.95 8.43
N GLY A 196 -26.24 17.29 8.50
CA GLY A 196 -27.23 18.19 7.91
C GLY A 196 -27.46 17.90 6.41
N LEU A 197 -26.38 17.77 5.64
CA LEU A 197 -26.45 17.38 4.23
C LEU A 197 -27.06 15.98 4.06
N THR A 198 -26.63 15.00 4.85
CA THR A 198 -27.08 13.60 4.71
C THR A 198 -28.56 13.45 5.05
N ARG A 199 -29.08 14.21 6.02
CA ARG A 199 -30.51 14.26 6.35
C ARG A 199 -31.33 14.74 5.15
N ASP A 200 -30.88 15.77 4.45
CA ASP A 200 -31.56 16.32 3.26
C ASP A 200 -31.60 15.33 2.08
N TYR A 201 -30.60 14.45 1.94
CA TYR A 201 -30.54 13.49 0.83
C TYR A 201 -31.08 12.09 1.15
N ALA A 202 -30.89 11.59 2.37
CA ALA A 202 -31.12 10.18 2.73
C ALA A 202 -32.13 9.97 3.87
N GLY A 203 -32.56 11.02 4.59
CA GLY A 203 -33.57 10.92 5.65
C GLY A 203 -33.18 10.04 6.85
N PHE A 204 -31.88 9.80 7.05
CA PHE A 204 -31.35 8.90 8.09
C PHE A 204 -30.60 9.70 9.17
N ASP A 205 -30.90 9.44 10.45
CA ASP A 205 -30.27 10.12 11.60
C ASP A 205 -29.14 9.28 12.21
N LEU A 206 -27.91 9.81 12.21
CA LEU A 206 -26.76 9.20 12.88
C LEU A 206 -26.67 9.65 14.35
N PRO A 207 -26.12 8.81 15.25
CA PRO A 207 -25.98 9.13 16.67
C PRO A 207 -25.01 10.31 16.93
N THR A 208 -25.34 11.15 17.90
CA THR A 208 -24.56 12.33 18.29
C THR A 208 -23.22 11.96 18.94
N LEU A 209 -22.13 12.55 18.42
CA LEU A 209 -20.74 12.22 18.74
C LEU A 209 -20.19 12.88 20.04
N SER A 210 -20.91 12.85 21.16
CA SER A 210 -20.26 13.19 22.45
C SER A 210 -19.19 12.16 22.85
N ASP A 211 -19.19 10.99 22.21
CA ASP A 211 -18.35 9.84 22.60
C ASP A 211 -17.08 9.67 21.74
N PHE A 212 -16.98 10.34 20.58
CA PHE A 212 -15.77 10.30 19.74
C PHE A 212 -14.76 11.38 20.17
N SER A 213 -14.27 11.26 21.39
CA SER A 213 -13.01 11.90 21.76
C SER A 213 -11.91 11.27 20.91
N PHE A 214 -11.30 12.05 20.01
CA PHE A 214 -10.08 11.64 19.30
C PHE A 214 -8.96 11.55 20.34
N SER A 215 -8.82 10.37 20.94
CA SER A 215 -7.79 10.12 21.94
C SER A 215 -6.42 10.43 21.35
N PRO A 216 -5.58 11.18 22.08
CA PRO A 216 -4.27 11.58 21.59
C PRO A 216 -3.47 10.33 21.21
N MET A 217 -3.04 10.22 19.95
CA MET A 217 -1.97 9.30 19.59
C MET A 217 -0.74 9.67 20.41
N LYS A 218 -0.29 8.72 21.23
CA LYS A 218 0.92 8.81 22.02
C LYS A 218 2.10 8.68 21.06
N ASN A 219 2.95 9.68 21.02
CA ASN A 219 4.16 9.67 20.21
C ASN A 219 5.19 8.79 20.93
N ASP A 220 5.46 7.59 20.42
CA ASP A 220 6.47 6.67 20.95
C ASP A 220 7.89 6.96 20.39
N SER A 221 8.16 8.18 19.93
CA SER A 221 9.45 8.53 19.29
C SER A 221 10.56 8.91 20.28
N GLU A 222 10.38 8.69 21.58
CA GLU A 222 11.36 9.04 22.64
C GLU A 222 11.97 7.79 23.30
N THR A 223 12.54 6.88 22.52
CA THR A 223 13.49 5.85 23.03
C THR A 223 14.59 5.58 22.00
N ALA A 224 15.39 6.58 21.67
CA ALA A 224 16.61 6.38 20.89
C ALA A 224 17.67 7.46 21.17
N LYS A 225 17.90 7.81 22.44
CA LYS A 225 19.14 8.44 22.89
C LYS A 225 19.52 7.84 24.24
N ASP A 226 20.45 6.89 24.18
CA ASP A 226 21.66 6.84 25.02
C ASP A 226 22.33 5.46 24.85
N PRO A 227 23.51 5.36 24.21
CA PRO A 227 24.34 4.18 24.34
C PRO A 227 25.00 4.14 25.74
N PRO A 228 25.11 2.97 26.38
CA PRO A 228 25.73 2.87 27.70
C PRO A 228 27.22 3.21 27.63
N ALA A 229 27.64 4.14 28.48
CA ALA A 229 29.04 4.38 28.78
C ALA A 229 29.69 3.10 29.31
N LYS A 230 30.78 2.69 28.64
CA LYS A 230 31.88 1.92 29.23
C LYS A 230 33.18 2.51 28.73
#